data_AF-A0A9D5T7T7-F1
#
_entry.id   AF-A0A9D5T7T7-F1
#
_cell.length_a   1.000
_cell.length_b   1.000
_cell.length_c   1.000
_cell.angle_alpha   90.00
_cell.angle_beta   90.00
_cell.angle_gamma   90.00
#
_symmetry.space_group_name_H-M   'P 1'
#
loop_
_entity.id
_entity.type
_entity.pdbx_description
1 polymer ?
#
loop_
_entity_poly.entity_id
_entity_poly.type
_entity_poly.pdbx_seq_one_letter_code
_entity_poly.pdbx_strand_id
1 'polypeptide(L)'
;MKNVRKTVSLILVAAMVFSFFALTAAAADVCNHNYSATLVAPTCVEDGYTLYVCGNCGDNYKDYKNGRPALGHTYGSWKVLVKATCEEEGYEQRDCSVCGASEVKTIGILTHTDADTNGKCDYCNTELGFHSSVSPFDWLIALFNFIRQWFADLFA
;
A
#
# COMPACT_ATOMS: atom_id res chain seq x y z
N MET A 1 75.03 -16.46 21.41
CA MET A 1 74.96 -15.32 20.46
C MET A 1 73.78 -15.38 19.47
N LYS A 2 73.36 -16.57 18.98
CA LYS A 2 72.25 -16.68 18.00
C LYS A 2 70.87 -16.26 18.56
N ASN A 3 70.62 -16.51 19.85
CA ASN A 3 69.33 -16.18 20.47
C ASN A 3 69.18 -14.67 20.73
N VAL A 4 70.27 -13.98 21.11
CA VAL A 4 70.28 -12.52 21.32
C VAL A 4 70.00 -11.75 20.02
N ARG A 5 70.56 -12.18 18.87
CA ARG A 5 70.28 -11.54 17.57
C ARG A 5 68.82 -11.73 17.12
N LYS A 6 68.19 -12.86 17.44
CA LYS A 6 66.77 -13.10 17.15
C LYS A 6 65.85 -12.23 18.00
N THR A 7 66.14 -12.08 19.29
CA THR A 7 65.35 -11.23 20.19
C THR A 7 65.48 -9.76 19.83
N VAL A 8 66.68 -9.27 19.50
CA VAL A 8 66.90 -7.89 19.04
C VAL A 8 66.18 -7.61 17.72
N SER A 9 66.20 -8.56 16.77
CA SER A 9 65.49 -8.42 15.50
C SER A 9 63.97 -8.44 15.66
N LEU A 10 63.42 -9.23 16.58
CA LEU A 10 62.00 -9.28 16.85
C LEU A 10 61.49 -7.99 17.52
N ILE A 11 62.29 -7.41 18.42
CA ILE A 11 61.98 -6.13 19.07
C ILE A 11 62.00 -4.98 18.06
N LEU A 12 62.97 -4.96 17.13
CA LEU A 12 63.04 -3.93 16.09
C LEU A 12 61.86 -4.03 15.10
N VAL A 13 61.48 -5.24 14.71
CA VAL A 13 60.30 -5.45 13.84
C VAL A 13 59.01 -5.07 14.57
N ALA A 14 58.86 -5.46 15.85
CA ALA A 14 57.70 -5.07 16.65
C ALA A 14 57.59 -3.54 16.83
N ALA A 15 58.71 -2.83 17.05
CA ALA A 15 58.74 -1.37 17.16
C ALA A 15 58.37 -0.66 15.85
N MET A 16 58.82 -1.18 14.70
CA MET A 16 58.46 -0.64 13.38
C MET A 16 56.98 -0.85 13.04
N VAL A 17 56.40 -2.00 13.41
CA VAL A 17 54.98 -2.28 13.19
C VAL A 17 54.09 -1.45 14.14
N PHE A 18 54.52 -1.24 15.38
CA PHE A 18 53.84 -0.34 16.33
C PHE A 18 53.84 1.12 15.87
N SER A 19 54.93 1.55 15.20
CA SER A 19 55.05 2.88 14.61
C SER A 19 54.14 3.06 13.38
N PHE A 20 53.94 2.00 12.60
CA PHE A 20 53.05 2.03 11.42
C PHE A 20 51.57 1.96 11.80
N PHE A 21 51.23 1.23 12.88
CA PHE A 21 49.86 1.08 13.39
C PHE A 21 49.32 2.37 14.06
N ALA A 22 50.21 3.25 14.52
CA ALA A 22 49.82 4.54 15.11
C ALA A 22 49.43 5.60 14.07
N LEU A 23 49.80 5.43 12.79
CA LEU A 23 49.51 6.42 11.74
C LEU A 23 48.09 6.30 11.17
N THR A 24 47.33 5.27 11.55
CA THR A 24 45.90 5.16 11.22
C THR A 24 45.00 5.68 12.33
N ALA A 25 45.51 6.56 13.20
CA ALA A 25 44.65 7.35 14.08
C ALA A 25 43.66 8.11 13.17
N ALA A 26 42.38 7.74 13.29
CA ALA A 26 41.28 8.27 12.50
C ALA A 26 41.47 9.77 12.28
N ALA A 27 41.50 10.19 11.01
CA ALA A 27 41.46 11.59 10.65
C ALA A 27 40.32 12.24 11.43
N ALA A 28 40.68 12.99 12.49
CA ALA A 28 39.73 13.80 13.21
C ALA A 28 39.26 14.83 12.18
N ASP A 29 37.97 14.78 11.87
CA ASP A 29 37.34 15.78 11.02
C ASP A 29 37.72 17.17 11.55
N VAL A 30 38.37 17.98 10.69
CA VAL A 30 38.96 19.28 11.03
C VAL A 30 37.87 20.36 11.15
N CYS A 31 36.60 19.97 11.24
CA CYS A 31 35.53 20.87 11.62
C CYS A 31 35.30 20.83 13.13
N ASN A 32 35.53 21.96 13.82
CA ASN A 32 34.97 22.16 15.16
C ASN A 32 33.45 22.36 15.01
N HIS A 33 32.69 21.26 15.05
CA HIS A 33 31.27 21.34 14.75
C HIS A 33 30.52 22.24 15.75
N ASN A 34 29.75 23.17 15.20
CA ASN A 34 28.82 24.01 15.93
C ASN A 34 27.40 23.76 15.41
N TYR A 35 26.74 22.77 15.99
CA TYR A 35 25.41 22.34 15.55
C TYR A 35 24.31 23.23 16.09
N SER A 36 23.47 23.73 15.18
CA SER A 36 22.18 24.33 15.50
C SER A 36 21.07 23.29 15.32
N ALA A 37 20.08 23.31 16.22
CA ALA A 37 18.95 22.36 16.20
C ALA A 37 17.67 23.04 15.69
N THR A 38 17.00 22.42 14.73
CA THR A 38 15.70 22.85 14.22
C THR A 38 14.70 21.71 14.30
N LEU A 39 13.53 21.96 14.91
CA LEU A 39 12.48 20.95 14.98
C LEU A 39 11.68 20.92 13.68
N VAL A 40 11.60 19.74 13.06
CA VAL A 40 10.78 19.46 11.89
C VAL A 40 9.52 18.71 12.35
N ALA A 41 8.35 19.27 12.04
CA ALA A 41 7.07 18.69 12.42
C ALA A 41 6.81 17.36 11.67
N PRO A 42 6.07 16.41 12.27
CA PRO A 42 5.65 15.20 11.59
C PRO A 42 4.68 15.49 10.45
N THR A 43 4.61 14.57 9.49
CA THR A 43 3.58 14.56 8.45
C THR A 43 2.58 13.42 8.72
N CYS A 44 1.62 13.20 7.83
CA CYS A 44 0.72 12.04 7.93
C CYS A 44 1.45 10.69 7.79
N VAL A 45 2.64 10.67 7.18
CA VAL A 45 3.37 9.44 6.83
C VAL A 45 4.73 9.36 7.53
N GLU A 46 5.42 10.49 7.65
CA GLU A 46 6.77 10.55 8.21
C GLU A 46 6.75 11.12 9.64
N ASP A 47 7.57 10.53 10.50
CA ASP A 47 7.85 11.07 11.82
C ASP A 47 8.54 12.44 11.73
N GLY A 48 8.21 13.31 12.68
CA GLY A 48 8.95 14.54 12.91
C GLY A 48 10.31 14.23 13.51
N TYR A 49 11.26 15.13 13.37
CA TYR A 49 12.63 14.95 13.85
C TYR A 49 13.28 16.28 14.17
N THR A 50 14.37 16.25 14.92
CA THR A 50 15.24 17.41 15.09
C THR A 50 16.37 17.33 14.07
N LEU A 51 16.47 18.32 13.20
CA LEU A 51 17.58 18.47 12.28
C LEU A 51 18.70 19.26 12.96
N TYR A 52 19.89 18.66 13.02
CA TYR A 52 21.10 19.34 13.45
C TYR A 52 21.91 19.74 12.23
N VAL A 53 22.25 21.02 12.12
CA VAL A 53 23.10 21.54 11.03
C VAL A 53 24.27 22.29 11.62
N CYS A 54 25.49 21.90 11.25
CA CYS A 54 26.72 22.58 11.64
C CYS A 54 26.85 23.87 10.83
N GLY A 55 26.88 25.02 11.51
CA GLY A 55 27.06 26.32 10.85
C GLY A 55 28.44 26.51 10.20
N ASN A 56 29.43 25.68 10.57
CA ASN A 56 30.82 25.84 10.14
C ASN A 56 31.15 25.03 8.88
N CYS A 57 30.61 23.81 8.73
CA CYS A 57 30.88 22.92 7.59
C CYS A 57 29.63 22.51 6.79
N GLY A 58 28.42 22.77 7.30
CA GLY A 58 27.18 22.32 6.67
C GLY A 58 26.81 20.86 6.92
N ASP A 59 27.64 20.11 7.67
CA ASP A 59 27.29 18.75 8.07
C ASP A 59 25.98 18.74 8.84
N ASN A 60 25.17 17.72 8.58
CA ASN A 60 23.86 17.60 9.18
C ASN A 60 23.50 16.15 9.46
N TYR A 61 22.68 15.97 10.49
CA TYR A 61 22.09 14.69 10.83
C TYR A 61 20.70 14.89 11.44
N LYS A 62 19.88 13.84 11.35
CA LYS A 62 18.52 13.81 11.90
C LYS A 62 18.52 13.02 13.20
N ASP A 63 17.91 13.58 14.24
CA ASP A 63 17.66 12.91 15.51
C ASP A 63 16.16 12.72 15.72
N TYR A 64 15.75 11.46 15.83
CA TYR A 64 14.36 11.07 16.03
C TYR A 64 13.99 10.89 17.51
N LYS A 65 14.95 10.98 18.45
CA LYS A 65 14.67 10.73 19.89
C LYS A 65 13.62 11.66 20.49
N ASN A 66 13.62 12.91 20.05
CA ASN A 66 12.66 13.94 20.47
C ASN A 66 11.63 14.26 19.38
N GLY A 67 11.62 13.48 18.31
CA GLY A 67 10.64 13.57 17.23
C GLY A 67 9.26 13.15 17.71
N ARG A 68 8.22 13.67 17.05
CA ARG A 68 6.85 13.17 17.22
C ARG A 68 6.57 12.13 16.14
N PRO A 69 5.84 11.05 16.45
CA PRO A 69 5.47 10.07 15.43
C PRO A 69 4.60 10.71 14.34
N ALA A 70 4.57 10.06 13.17
CA ALA A 70 3.68 10.41 12.07
C ALA A 70 2.24 10.56 12.58
N LEU A 71 1.54 11.58 12.08
CA LEU A 71 0.18 11.90 12.51
C LEU A 71 -0.84 10.83 12.12
N GLY A 72 -0.50 10.01 11.12
CA GLY A 72 -1.44 9.14 10.45
C GLY A 72 -2.44 9.91 9.57
N HIS A 73 -3.25 9.16 8.84
CA HIS A 73 -4.32 9.73 8.02
C HIS A 73 -5.62 9.85 8.81
N THR A 74 -6.24 11.04 8.75
CA THR A 74 -7.60 11.26 9.26
C THR A 74 -8.55 11.28 8.07
N TYR A 75 -8.98 10.09 7.66
CA TYR A 75 -9.91 9.95 6.55
C TYR A 75 -11.35 10.29 6.96
N GLY A 76 -12.05 11.01 6.08
CA GLY A 76 -13.49 11.24 6.21
C GLY A 76 -14.35 10.04 5.81
N SER A 77 -15.65 10.28 5.67
CA SER A 77 -16.59 9.29 5.15
C SER A 77 -16.30 8.93 3.69
N TRP A 78 -16.57 7.68 3.34
CA TRP A 78 -16.56 7.22 1.95
C TRP A 78 -17.60 7.95 1.12
N LYS A 79 -17.21 8.34 -0.10
CA LYS A 79 -18.07 8.94 -1.11
C LYS A 79 -18.04 8.05 -2.35
N VAL A 80 -19.21 7.67 -2.83
CA VAL A 80 -19.32 6.90 -4.08
C VAL A 80 -18.88 7.79 -5.24
N LEU A 81 -17.80 7.38 -5.90
CA LEU A 81 -17.28 8.02 -7.10
C LEU A 81 -17.98 7.45 -8.34
N VAL A 82 -18.09 6.12 -8.37
CA VAL A 82 -18.77 5.36 -9.42
C VAL A 82 -19.69 4.35 -8.73
N LYS A 83 -20.98 4.36 -9.07
CA LYS A 83 -21.90 3.36 -8.54
C LYS A 83 -21.62 2.01 -9.19
N ALA A 84 -21.60 0.95 -8.39
CA ALA A 84 -21.53 -0.41 -8.92
C ALA A 84 -22.80 -0.74 -9.71
N THR A 85 -22.65 -1.60 -10.72
CA THR A 85 -23.74 -2.14 -11.52
C THR A 85 -23.66 -3.68 -11.52
N CYS A 86 -24.58 -4.36 -12.21
CA CYS A 86 -24.52 -5.82 -12.35
C CYS A 86 -23.46 -6.30 -13.37
N GLU A 87 -22.84 -5.39 -14.12
CA GLU A 87 -21.84 -5.69 -15.16
C GLU A 87 -20.45 -5.12 -14.81
N GLU A 88 -20.43 -3.99 -14.10
CA GLU A 88 -19.23 -3.23 -13.80
C GLU A 88 -19.11 -2.92 -12.29
N GLU A 89 -17.89 -3.02 -11.76
CA GLU A 89 -17.59 -2.64 -10.39
C GLU A 89 -17.78 -1.12 -10.18
N GLY A 90 -18.16 -0.75 -8.97
CA GLY A 90 -18.18 0.63 -8.51
C GLY A 90 -16.92 0.99 -7.74
N TYR A 91 -16.79 2.27 -7.42
CA TYR A 91 -15.68 2.79 -6.61
C TYR A 91 -16.18 3.81 -5.61
N GLU A 92 -15.67 3.71 -4.38
CA GLU A 92 -15.79 4.76 -3.37
C GLU A 92 -14.42 5.33 -3.04
N GLN A 93 -14.38 6.61 -2.71
CA GLN A 93 -13.18 7.34 -2.34
C GLN A 93 -13.40 8.08 -1.01
N ARG A 94 -12.36 8.17 -0.20
CA ARG A 94 -12.29 9.09 0.94
C ARG A 94 -10.96 9.83 0.94
N ASP A 95 -10.97 11.03 1.51
CA ASP A 95 -9.82 11.91 1.52
C ASP A 95 -9.39 12.23 2.95
N CYS A 96 -8.08 12.33 3.16
CA CYS A 96 -7.49 12.75 4.42
C CYS A 96 -7.65 14.27 4.57
N SER A 97 -8.28 14.71 5.64
CA SER A 97 -8.51 16.15 5.90
C SER A 97 -7.23 16.94 6.19
N VAL A 98 -6.14 16.26 6.56
CA VAL A 98 -4.88 16.89 6.97
C VAL A 98 -3.93 17.08 5.79
N CYS A 99 -3.75 16.06 4.94
CA CYS A 99 -2.77 16.08 3.85
C CYS A 99 -3.38 15.96 2.44
N GLY A 100 -4.68 15.71 2.31
CA GLY A 100 -5.34 15.53 1.02
C GLY A 100 -5.06 14.19 0.33
N ALA A 101 -4.35 13.25 0.97
CA ALA A 101 -4.20 11.91 0.44
C ALA A 101 -5.56 11.23 0.28
N SER A 102 -5.77 10.54 -0.83
CA SER A 102 -7.01 9.84 -1.14
C SER A 102 -6.84 8.33 -1.07
N GLU A 103 -7.87 7.66 -0.58
CA GLU A 103 -7.98 6.21 -0.58
C GLU A 103 -9.19 5.82 -1.42
N VAL A 104 -9.00 4.88 -2.34
CA VAL A 104 -10.04 4.37 -3.23
C VAL A 104 -10.26 2.90 -2.93
N LYS A 105 -11.53 2.50 -2.86
CA LYS A 105 -11.93 1.12 -2.64
C LYS A 105 -12.96 0.71 -3.69
N THR A 106 -12.81 -0.51 -4.16
CA THR A 106 -13.75 -1.15 -5.08
C THR A 106 -15.02 -1.57 -4.35
N ILE A 107 -16.15 -1.26 -4.96
CA ILE A 107 -17.46 -1.80 -4.65
C ILE A 107 -17.71 -2.91 -5.67
N GLY A 108 -17.84 -4.16 -5.22
CA GLY A 108 -18.12 -5.28 -6.13
C GLY A 108 -19.41 -5.06 -6.92
N ILE A 109 -19.56 -5.81 -8.02
CA ILE A 109 -20.78 -5.77 -8.82
C ILE A 109 -22.01 -6.05 -7.96
N LEU A 110 -23.13 -5.42 -8.32
CA LEU A 110 -24.42 -5.72 -7.69
C LEU A 110 -24.87 -7.10 -8.14
N THR A 111 -25.01 -8.02 -7.20
CA THR A 111 -25.65 -9.31 -7.47
C THR A 111 -27.17 -9.11 -7.51
N HIS A 112 -27.85 -9.96 -8.26
CA HIS A 112 -29.32 -10.01 -8.34
C HIS A 112 -29.99 -10.55 -7.05
N THR A 113 -29.39 -10.25 -5.91
CA THR A 113 -29.86 -10.58 -4.55
C THR A 113 -29.92 -9.34 -3.66
N ASP A 114 -29.25 -8.24 -4.05
CA ASP A 114 -28.91 -7.13 -3.15
C ASP A 114 -29.58 -5.80 -3.55
N ALA A 115 -30.35 -5.75 -4.65
CA ALA A 115 -30.79 -4.48 -5.25
C ALA A 115 -32.11 -4.56 -6.05
N ASP A 116 -33.12 -5.20 -5.49
CA ASP A 116 -34.42 -5.35 -6.16
C ASP A 116 -35.57 -5.06 -5.20
N THR A 117 -35.80 -3.78 -4.92
CA THR A 117 -36.99 -3.32 -4.19
C THR A 117 -38.30 -3.54 -4.98
N ASN A 118 -38.22 -3.97 -6.24
CA ASN A 118 -39.38 -4.13 -7.13
C ASN A 118 -39.29 -5.32 -8.12
N GLY A 119 -38.39 -6.30 -7.89
CA GLY A 119 -38.24 -7.49 -8.76
C GLY A 119 -37.56 -7.23 -10.12
N LYS A 120 -36.93 -6.06 -10.29
CA LYS A 120 -36.14 -5.67 -11.47
C LYS A 120 -34.82 -5.08 -11.00
N CYS A 121 -33.76 -5.29 -11.76
CA CYS A 121 -32.50 -4.60 -11.51
C CYS A 121 -32.63 -3.11 -11.91
N ASP A 122 -32.34 -2.20 -10.99
CA ASP A 122 -32.40 -0.74 -11.21
C ASP A 122 -31.53 -0.24 -12.37
N TYR A 123 -30.53 -1.03 -12.79
CA TYR A 123 -29.59 -0.67 -13.86
C TYR A 123 -29.99 -1.25 -15.23
N CYS A 124 -30.18 -2.57 -15.35
CA CYS A 124 -30.45 -3.21 -16.64
C CYS A 124 -31.94 -3.38 -16.96
N ASN A 125 -32.84 -3.05 -16.01
CA ASN A 125 -34.30 -3.17 -16.13
C ASN A 125 -34.81 -4.53 -16.66
N THR A 126 -33.94 -5.55 -16.67
CA THR A 126 -34.33 -6.93 -16.90
C THR A 126 -35.14 -7.38 -15.70
N GLU A 127 -36.25 -8.04 -16.00
CA GLU A 127 -36.99 -8.77 -14.97
C GLU A 127 -36.03 -9.81 -14.39
N LEU A 128 -35.96 -9.91 -13.06
CA LEU A 128 -35.15 -10.94 -12.39
C LEU A 128 -35.82 -12.31 -12.56
N GLY A 129 -35.90 -12.74 -13.81
CA GLY A 129 -36.29 -14.06 -14.25
C GLY A 129 -35.06 -14.94 -14.23
N PHE A 130 -34.73 -15.45 -13.05
CA PHE A 130 -34.42 -16.87 -12.88
C PHE A 130 -33.42 -17.45 -13.91
N HIS A 131 -32.16 -17.04 -13.85
CA HIS A 131 -31.08 -17.67 -14.66
C HIS A 131 -30.73 -19.12 -14.24
N SER A 132 -31.47 -19.73 -13.30
CA SER A 132 -31.24 -21.14 -12.94
C SER A 132 -32.48 -21.82 -12.34
N SER A 133 -33.52 -22.01 -13.15
CA SER A 133 -33.96 -23.36 -13.47
C SER A 133 -35.01 -23.31 -14.57
N VAL A 134 -34.60 -23.54 -15.82
CA VAL A 134 -35.51 -24.23 -16.74
C VAL A 134 -36.02 -25.45 -15.99
N SER A 135 -37.31 -25.47 -15.72
CA SER A 135 -37.90 -26.56 -14.96
C SER A 135 -37.72 -27.84 -15.79
N PRO A 136 -37.56 -29.03 -15.19
CA PRO A 136 -37.49 -30.28 -15.95
C PRO A 136 -38.74 -30.54 -16.82
N PHE A 137 -39.77 -29.70 -16.73
CA PHE A 137 -41.03 -29.84 -17.44
C PHE A 137 -41.12 -28.92 -18.68
N ASP A 138 -40.10 -28.13 -19.00
CA ASP A 138 -40.15 -27.23 -20.17
C ASP A 138 -40.21 -28.02 -21.50
N TRP A 139 -39.72 -29.27 -21.51
CA TRP A 139 -39.88 -30.20 -22.64
C TRP A 139 -41.33 -30.67 -22.82
N LEU A 140 -42.12 -30.77 -21.74
CA LEU A 140 -43.54 -31.15 -21.83
C LEU A 140 -44.38 -30.02 -22.42
N ILE A 141 -44.06 -28.76 -22.09
CA ILE A 141 -44.75 -27.60 -22.66
C ILE A 141 -44.45 -27.49 -24.17
N ALA A 142 -43.19 -27.71 -24.58
CA ALA A 142 -42.82 -27.77 -25.99
C ALA A 142 -43.52 -28.91 -26.74
N LEU A 143 -43.61 -30.11 -26.14
CA LEU A 143 -44.33 -31.25 -26.72
C LEU A 143 -45.84 -30.99 -26.83
N PHE A 144 -46.45 -30.40 -25.80
CA PHE A 144 -47.89 -30.10 -25.81
C PHE A 144 -48.24 -29.08 -26.90
N ASN A 145 -47.39 -28.07 -27.09
CA ASN A 145 -47.56 -27.09 -28.16
C ASN A 145 -47.34 -27.69 -29.55
N PHE A 146 -46.39 -28.62 -29.71
CA PHE A 146 -46.19 -29.36 -30.97
C PHE A 146 -47.38 -30.24 -31.33
N ILE A 147 -47.93 -30.98 -30.35
CA ILE A 147 -49.13 -31.80 -30.54
C ILE A 147 -50.34 -30.92 -30.87
N ARG A 148 -50.50 -29.79 -30.19
CA ARG A 148 -51.58 -28.84 -30.48
C ARG A 148 -51.53 -28.30 -31.92
N GLN A 149 -50.33 -27.96 -32.41
CA GLN A 149 -50.15 -27.50 -33.78
C GLN A 149 -50.46 -28.62 -34.79
N TRP A 150 -49.99 -29.84 -34.50
CA TRP A 150 -50.26 -31.01 -35.34
C TRP A 150 -51.76 -31.34 -35.45
N PHE A 151 -52.52 -31.23 -34.35
CA PHE A 151 -53.97 -31.38 -34.39
C PHE A 151 -54.69 -30.24 -35.13
N ALA A 152 -54.18 -29.01 -35.03
CA ALA A 152 -54.74 -27.89 -35.79
C ALA A 152 -54.58 -28.08 -37.30
N ASP A 153 -53.45 -28.64 -37.74
CA ASP A 153 -53.17 -28.88 -39.16
C ASP A 153 -53.87 -30.14 -39.72
N LEU A 154 -54.31 -31.07 -38.85
CA LEU A 154 -55.04 -32.28 -39.25
C LEU A 154 -56.56 -32.05 -39.41
N PHE A 155 -57.09 -31.01 -38.76
CA PHE A 155 -58.53 -30.72 -38.70
C PHE A 155 -58.91 -29.33 -39.28
N ALA A 156 -58.00 -28.68 -39.99
CA ALA A 156 -58.24 -27.52 -40.84
C ALA A 156 -58.37 -27.94 -42.31
#